data_AF-A0A9E0UIX4-F1
#
_entry.id   AF-A0A9E0UIX4-F1
#
_cell.length_a   1.000
_cell.length_b   1.000
_cell.length_c   1.000
_cell.angle_alpha   90.00
_cell.angle_beta   90.00
_cell.angle_gamma   90.00
#
_symmetry.space_group_name_H-M   'P 1'
#
loop_
_entity.id
_entity.type
_entity.pdbx_description
1 polymer ?
#
loop_
_entity_poly.entity_id
_entity_poly.type
_entity_poly.pdbx_seq_one_letter_code
_entity_poly.pdbx_strand_id
1 'polypeptide(L)'
;NLRQVAYGFLLVLLGLAFFLEGLERALFPLGRLMAEQLTDPAFLGLEHADSATLSDWRSYGWVYLFAFATGFATTIAEPSLIAVAIKANQVSAGTIGIWGLRLAVAVGVAIGITLGSMRIITGTPLHYYIIGGYVLVLIQTGFAPRAIIPLAYDSGGVTTSTVTVPLVAALGLGLSSHIPGRSPLIDGFGLIAFASLFPMMTVMAYAQLSEWHAGRRQRR
;
A
#
# COMPACT_ATOMS: atom_id res chain seq x y z
N ASN A 1 -15.48 -31.31 -15.11
CA ASN A 1 -14.46 -30.33 -14.66
C ASN A 1 -14.00 -29.36 -15.74
N LEU A 2 -13.45 -29.79 -16.90
CA LEU A 2 -12.88 -28.83 -17.88
C LEU A 2 -13.86 -27.75 -18.37
N ARG A 3 -15.12 -28.11 -18.69
CA ARG A 3 -16.17 -27.15 -19.10
C ARG A 3 -16.51 -26.13 -18.00
N GLN A 4 -16.58 -26.56 -16.75
CA GLN A 4 -16.85 -25.67 -15.61
C GLN A 4 -15.67 -24.73 -15.33
N VAL A 5 -14.44 -25.24 -15.44
CA VAL A 5 -13.22 -24.42 -15.32
C VAL A 5 -13.16 -23.38 -16.43
N ALA A 6 -13.42 -23.77 -17.68
CA ALA A 6 -13.44 -22.85 -18.81
C ALA A 6 -14.51 -21.76 -18.66
N TYR A 7 -15.71 -22.13 -18.22
CA TYR A 7 -16.79 -21.17 -17.95
C TYR A 7 -16.43 -20.22 -16.80
N GLY A 8 -15.92 -20.73 -15.68
CA GLY A 8 -15.46 -19.91 -14.56
C GLY A 8 -14.32 -18.96 -14.95
N PHE A 9 -13.35 -19.43 -15.73
CA PHE A 9 -12.26 -18.61 -16.24
C PHE A 9 -12.75 -17.46 -17.12
N LEU A 10 -13.71 -17.74 -18.00
CA LEU A 10 -14.30 -16.73 -18.88
C LEU A 10 -15.08 -15.66 -18.09
N LEU A 11 -15.83 -16.08 -17.07
CA LEU A 11 -16.51 -15.15 -16.16
C LEU A 11 -15.52 -14.28 -15.37
N VAL A 12 -14.40 -14.84 -14.91
CA VAL A 12 -13.34 -14.09 -14.21
C VAL A 12 -12.69 -13.07 -15.15
N LEU A 13 -12.40 -13.44 -16.40
CA LEU A 13 -11.84 -12.51 -17.38
C LEU A 13 -12.78 -11.34 -17.66
N LEU A 14 -14.07 -11.60 -17.90
CA LEU A 14 -15.06 -10.55 -18.11
C LEU A 14 -15.23 -9.68 -16.87
N GLY A 15 -15.33 -10.29 -15.69
CA GLY A 15 -15.45 -9.58 -14.42
C GLY A 15 -14.26 -8.65 -14.16
N LEU A 16 -13.04 -9.15 -14.36
CA LEU A 16 -11.81 -8.36 -14.20
C LEU A 16 -11.72 -7.24 -15.23
N ALA A 17 -12.09 -7.49 -16.50
CA ALA A 17 -12.09 -6.48 -17.54
C ALA A 17 -13.05 -5.32 -17.21
N PHE A 18 -14.30 -5.62 -16.85
CA PHE A 18 -15.26 -4.59 -16.47
C PHE A 18 -14.89 -3.86 -15.18
N PHE A 19 -14.28 -4.57 -14.23
CA PHE A 19 -13.81 -3.97 -12.99
C PHE A 19 -12.65 -2.99 -13.25
N LEU A 20 -11.66 -3.37 -14.07
CA LEU A 20 -10.55 -2.48 -14.44
C LEU A 20 -11.04 -1.27 -15.23
N GLU A 21 -11.93 -1.45 -16.20
CA GLU A 21 -12.56 -0.33 -16.95
C GLU A 21 -13.33 0.60 -16.00
N GLY A 22 -14.07 0.04 -15.04
CA GLY A 22 -14.78 0.82 -14.02
C GLY A 22 -13.83 1.64 -13.15
N LEU A 23 -12.70 1.07 -12.74
CA LEU A 23 -11.66 1.78 -12.00
C LEU A 23 -11.01 2.89 -12.82
N GLU A 24 -10.71 2.64 -14.09
CA GLU A 24 -10.13 3.63 -14.99
C GLU A 24 -11.07 4.82 -15.22
N ARG A 25 -12.38 4.59 -15.32
CA ARG A 25 -13.36 5.67 -15.52
C ARG A 25 -13.76 6.40 -14.25
N ALA A 26 -13.78 5.73 -13.10
CA ALA A 26 -14.26 6.31 -11.85
C ALA A 26 -13.12 6.77 -10.93
N LEU A 27 -12.18 5.88 -10.64
CA LEU A 27 -11.21 6.07 -9.56
C LEU A 27 -9.95 6.82 -10.03
N PHE A 28 -9.52 6.57 -11.28
CA PHE A 28 -8.32 7.21 -11.80
C PHE A 28 -8.47 8.73 -12.00
N PRO A 29 -9.58 9.22 -12.60
CA PRO A 29 -9.80 10.65 -12.75
C PRO A 29 -9.92 11.33 -11.39
N LEU A 30 -10.55 10.66 -10.42
CA LEU A 30 -10.68 11.17 -9.06
C LEU A 30 -9.30 11.30 -8.38
N GLY A 31 -8.44 10.30 -8.53
CA GLY A 31 -7.05 10.36 -8.04
C GLY A 31 -6.24 11.49 -8.68
N ARG A 32 -6.37 11.70 -9.99
CA ARG A 32 -5.70 12.79 -10.73
C ARG A 32 -6.21 14.16 -10.29
N LEU A 33 -7.53 14.36 -10.24
CA LEU A 33 -8.14 15.62 -9.80
C LEU A 33 -7.75 15.97 -8.36
N MET A 34 -7.71 14.97 -7.46
CA MET A 34 -7.25 15.18 -6.09
C MET A 34 -5.76 15.52 -6.03
N ALA A 35 -4.93 14.83 -6.82
CA ALA A 35 -3.51 15.17 -6.91
C ALA A 35 -3.31 16.60 -7.41
N GLU A 36 -4.02 17.01 -8.46
CA GLU A 36 -3.99 18.37 -9.03
C GLU A 36 -4.40 19.40 -7.97
N GLN A 37 -5.57 19.25 -7.37
CA GLN A 37 -6.09 20.21 -6.37
C GLN A 37 -5.22 20.29 -5.11
N LEU A 38 -4.70 19.16 -4.62
CA LEU A 38 -3.89 19.11 -3.40
C LEU A 38 -2.42 19.50 -3.63
N THR A 39 -1.98 19.60 -4.88
CA THR A 39 -0.64 20.09 -5.25
C THR A 39 -0.67 21.49 -5.85
N ASP A 40 -1.85 22.10 -6.00
CA ASP A 40 -2.04 23.46 -6.52
C ASP A 40 -1.33 24.48 -5.59
N PRO A 41 -0.41 25.30 -6.13
CA PRO A 41 0.26 26.36 -5.37
C PRO A 41 -0.71 27.32 -4.66
N ALA A 42 -1.87 27.60 -5.25
CA ALA A 42 -2.90 28.45 -4.64
C ALA A 42 -3.52 27.78 -3.41
N PHE A 43 -3.86 26.48 -3.51
CA PHE A 43 -4.37 25.71 -2.38
C PHE A 43 -3.34 25.59 -1.25
N LEU A 44 -2.07 25.45 -1.59
CA LEU A 44 -0.97 25.35 -0.64
C LEU A 44 -0.59 26.71 -0.01
N GLY A 45 -1.21 27.82 -0.44
CA GLY A 45 -0.87 29.17 0.04
C GLY A 45 0.51 29.65 -0.39
N LEU A 46 1.04 29.10 -1.48
CA LEU A 46 2.39 29.34 -2.00
C LEU A 46 2.41 30.32 -3.20
N GLU A 47 1.33 31.08 -3.43
CA GLU A 47 1.18 31.97 -4.59
C GLU A 47 2.30 33.03 -4.74
N HIS A 48 2.92 33.42 -3.63
CA HIS A 48 4.02 34.41 -3.59
C HIS A 48 5.35 33.78 -3.13
N ALA A 49 5.42 32.45 -3.08
CA ALA A 49 6.56 31.73 -2.54
C ALA A 49 7.59 31.50 -3.67
N ASP A 50 8.85 31.85 -3.41
CA ASP A 50 9.96 31.58 -4.34
C ASP A 50 10.00 30.09 -4.75
N SER A 51 10.60 29.81 -5.91
CA SER A 51 10.79 28.43 -6.40
C SER A 51 11.47 27.49 -5.38
N ALA A 52 12.24 28.05 -4.43
CA ALA A 52 12.84 27.31 -3.32
C ALA A 52 11.80 26.83 -2.28
N THR A 53 10.76 27.60 -2.00
CA THR A 53 9.69 27.26 -1.04
C THR A 53 8.62 26.31 -1.59
N LEU A 54 8.47 26.23 -2.92
CA LEU A 54 7.67 25.17 -3.57
C LEU A 54 8.26 23.76 -3.35
N SER A 55 9.50 23.66 -2.85
CA SER A 55 10.17 22.39 -2.56
C SER A 55 10.00 21.90 -1.11
N ASP A 56 9.32 22.67 -0.22
CA ASP A 56 9.10 22.19 1.15
C ASP A 56 8.06 21.07 1.16
N TRP A 57 8.56 19.84 1.24
CA TRP A 57 7.78 18.61 1.29
C TRP A 57 6.73 18.62 2.41
N ARG A 58 6.88 19.47 3.44
CA ARG A 58 5.92 19.61 4.54
C ARG A 58 4.59 20.22 4.13
N SER A 59 4.58 21.06 3.09
CA SER A 59 3.38 21.74 2.60
C SER A 59 2.36 20.75 2.02
N TYR A 60 2.81 19.59 1.55
CA TYR A 60 1.99 18.55 0.93
C TYR A 60 1.28 17.63 1.94
N GLY A 61 1.02 18.10 3.15
CA GLY A 61 0.39 17.33 4.22
C GLY A 61 -0.95 16.69 3.82
N TRP A 62 -1.77 17.40 3.04
CA TRP A 62 -3.04 16.87 2.54
C TRP A 62 -2.86 15.73 1.54
N VAL A 63 -1.83 15.78 0.70
CA VAL A 63 -1.47 14.68 -0.19
C VAL A 63 -1.11 13.44 0.64
N TYR A 64 -0.33 13.61 1.70
CA TYR A 64 0.05 12.51 2.58
C TYR A 64 -1.14 11.87 3.30
N LEU A 65 -2.07 12.69 3.78
CA LEU A 65 -3.28 12.21 4.42
C LEU A 65 -4.19 11.48 3.44
N PHE A 66 -4.37 12.02 2.23
CA PHE A 66 -5.15 11.38 1.17
C PHE A 66 -4.52 10.04 0.75
N ALA A 67 -3.21 10.03 0.51
CA ALA A 67 -2.43 8.83 0.22
C ALA A 67 -2.57 7.76 1.31
N PHE A 68 -2.50 8.17 2.58
CA PHE A 68 -2.69 7.28 3.72
C PHE A 68 -4.09 6.69 3.75
N ALA A 69 -5.11 7.55 3.68
CA ALA A 69 -6.52 7.15 3.79
C ALA A 69 -6.93 6.22 2.64
N THR A 70 -6.52 6.55 1.41
CA THR A 70 -6.80 5.72 0.22
C THR A 70 -6.10 4.37 0.29
N GLY A 71 -4.81 4.36 0.67
CA GLY A 71 -4.04 3.12 0.89
C GLY A 71 -4.66 2.22 1.95
N PHE A 72 -5.06 2.80 3.08
CA PHE A 72 -5.73 2.09 4.15
C PHE A 72 -7.09 1.54 3.71
N ALA A 73 -7.94 2.37 3.12
CA ALA A 73 -9.31 2.02 2.73
C ALA A 73 -9.33 0.91 1.67
N THR A 74 -8.50 1.02 0.63
CA THR A 74 -8.41 -0.01 -0.41
C THR A 74 -7.91 -1.33 0.12
N THR A 75 -6.88 -1.30 0.95
CA THR A 75 -6.32 -2.53 1.53
C THR A 75 -7.34 -3.23 2.44
N ILE A 76 -8.12 -2.49 3.23
CA ILE A 76 -9.19 -3.07 4.04
C ILE A 76 -10.30 -3.69 3.18
N ALA A 77 -10.62 -3.04 2.06
CA ALA A 77 -11.63 -3.48 1.11
C ALA A 77 -11.17 -4.66 0.25
N GLU A 78 -9.87 -4.96 0.23
CA GLU A 78 -9.29 -6.00 -0.63
C GLU A 78 -9.80 -7.41 -0.26
N PRO A 79 -10.50 -8.12 -1.17
CA PRO A 79 -11.06 -9.44 -0.87
C PRO A 79 -9.99 -10.52 -0.63
N SER A 80 -8.86 -10.43 -1.34
CA SER A 80 -7.74 -11.36 -1.19
C SER A 80 -7.17 -11.33 0.23
N LEU A 81 -7.08 -10.13 0.83
CA LEU A 81 -6.61 -9.96 2.20
C LEU A 81 -7.56 -10.58 3.22
N ILE A 82 -8.87 -10.49 2.99
CA ILE A 82 -9.87 -11.15 3.84
C ILE A 82 -9.67 -12.67 3.79
N ALA A 83 -9.49 -13.24 2.60
CA ALA A 83 -9.29 -14.68 2.43
C ALA A 83 -8.01 -15.16 3.13
N VAL A 84 -6.89 -14.46 2.95
CA VAL A 84 -5.60 -14.78 3.58
C VAL A 84 -5.70 -14.65 5.10
N ALA A 85 -6.37 -13.63 5.62
CA ALA A 85 -6.56 -13.47 7.07
C ALA A 85 -7.40 -14.59 7.70
N ILE A 86 -8.46 -15.04 7.01
CA ILE A 86 -9.26 -16.20 7.45
C ILE A 86 -8.40 -17.46 7.45
N LYS A 87 -7.61 -17.69 6.40
CA LYS A 87 -6.71 -18.86 6.34
C LYS A 87 -5.64 -18.82 7.40
N ALA A 88 -4.99 -17.68 7.61
CA ALA A 88 -4.01 -17.47 8.66
C ALA A 88 -4.60 -17.76 10.06
N ASN A 89 -5.82 -17.31 10.33
CA ASN A 89 -6.50 -17.59 11.59
C ASN A 89 -6.78 -19.08 11.80
N GLN A 90 -7.25 -19.77 10.76
CA GLN A 90 -7.53 -21.21 10.79
C GLN A 90 -6.26 -22.05 11.03
N VAL A 91 -5.18 -21.76 10.30
CA VAL A 91 -3.92 -22.53 10.41
C VAL A 91 -3.13 -22.20 11.68
N SER A 92 -3.35 -21.02 12.28
CA SER A 92 -2.73 -20.62 13.54
C SER A 92 -3.56 -20.98 14.77
N ALA A 93 -4.62 -21.79 14.64
CA ALA A 93 -5.54 -22.14 15.73
C ALA A 93 -6.07 -20.90 16.49
N GLY A 94 -6.29 -19.80 15.77
CA GLY A 94 -6.82 -18.55 16.33
C GLY A 94 -5.78 -17.59 16.90
N THR A 95 -4.49 -17.95 16.96
CA THR A 95 -3.43 -17.05 17.44
C THR A 95 -3.33 -15.77 16.60
N ILE A 96 -3.49 -15.86 15.28
CA ILE A 96 -3.52 -14.70 14.39
C ILE A 96 -4.96 -14.25 14.21
N GLY A 97 -5.33 -13.15 14.85
CA GLY A 97 -6.66 -12.54 14.66
C GLY A 97 -6.88 -12.04 13.23
N ILE A 98 -8.06 -12.35 12.66
CA ILE A 98 -8.45 -11.93 11.29
C ILE A 98 -8.36 -10.40 11.15
N TRP A 99 -8.99 -9.66 12.07
CA TRP A 99 -8.97 -8.21 12.08
C TRP A 99 -7.59 -7.62 12.39
N GLY A 100 -6.83 -8.26 13.27
CA GLY A 100 -5.47 -7.82 13.63
C GLY A 100 -4.54 -7.86 12.42
N LEU A 101 -4.55 -8.95 11.66
CA LEU A 101 -3.77 -9.07 10.43
C LEU A 101 -4.22 -8.05 9.38
N ARG A 102 -5.53 -7.91 9.16
CA ARG A 102 -6.08 -6.96 8.17
C ARG A 102 -5.66 -5.53 8.48
N LEU A 103 -5.76 -5.12 9.74
CA LEU A 103 -5.35 -3.79 10.17
C LEU A 103 -3.83 -3.59 10.05
N ALA A 104 -3.03 -4.59 10.45
CA ALA A 104 -1.57 -4.52 10.31
C ALA A 104 -1.14 -4.32 8.86
N VAL A 105 -1.74 -5.08 7.94
CA VAL A 105 -1.49 -4.96 6.50
C VAL A 105 -1.94 -3.60 5.97
N ALA A 106 -3.17 -3.18 6.28
CA ALA A 106 -3.71 -1.90 5.81
C ALA A 106 -2.92 -0.69 6.29
N VAL A 107 -2.46 -0.69 7.55
CA VAL A 107 -1.58 0.35 8.10
C VAL A 107 -0.23 0.33 7.39
N GLY A 108 0.33 -0.85 7.10
CA GLY A 108 1.56 -0.99 6.33
C GLY A 108 1.44 -0.37 4.94
N VAL A 109 0.42 -0.76 4.18
CA VAL A 109 0.17 -0.18 2.84
C VAL A 109 -0.01 1.33 2.93
N ALA A 110 -0.80 1.82 3.88
CA ALA A 110 -1.04 3.26 4.06
C ALA A 110 0.26 4.04 4.32
N ILE A 111 1.10 3.57 5.25
CA ILE A 111 2.41 4.18 5.53
C ILE A 111 3.30 4.12 4.28
N GLY A 112 3.34 2.98 3.59
CA GLY A 112 4.14 2.80 2.38
C GLY A 112 3.75 3.76 1.27
N ILE A 113 2.45 3.89 0.98
CA ILE A 113 1.93 4.80 -0.06
C ILE A 113 2.18 6.25 0.33
N THR A 114 2.02 6.63 1.60
CA THR A 114 2.34 7.98 2.08
C THR A 114 3.84 8.28 1.91
N LEU A 115 4.73 7.36 2.30
CA LEU A 115 6.17 7.53 2.12
C LEU A 115 6.56 7.58 0.63
N GLY A 116 5.94 6.74 -0.19
CA GLY A 116 6.09 6.77 -1.64
C GLY A 116 5.65 8.10 -2.24
N SER A 117 4.56 8.67 -1.76
CA SER A 117 4.05 9.97 -2.20
C SER A 117 5.01 11.11 -1.82
N MET A 118 5.52 11.09 -0.59
CA MET A 118 6.60 11.99 -0.14
C MET A 118 7.85 11.84 -1.01
N ARG A 119 8.19 10.62 -1.40
CA ARG A 119 9.32 10.33 -2.29
C ARG A 119 9.11 10.91 -3.71
N ILE A 120 7.89 10.85 -4.26
CA ILE A 120 7.56 11.50 -5.55
C ILE A 120 7.75 13.02 -5.44
N ILE A 121 7.26 13.63 -4.35
CA ILE A 121 7.36 15.08 -4.12
C ILE A 121 8.81 15.52 -3.94
N THR A 122 9.56 14.85 -3.06
CA THR A 122 10.97 15.18 -2.77
C THR A 122 11.92 14.79 -3.90
N GLY A 123 11.50 13.87 -4.78
CA GLY A 123 12.30 13.45 -5.91
C GLY A 123 13.50 12.58 -5.58
N THR A 124 13.55 12.04 -4.36
CA THR A 124 14.64 11.19 -3.89
C THR A 124 14.68 9.86 -4.66
N PRO A 125 15.85 9.23 -4.85
CA PRO A 125 15.94 7.98 -5.61
C PRO A 125 15.22 6.81 -4.93
N LEU A 126 14.41 6.06 -5.68
CA LEU A 126 13.62 4.92 -5.19
C LEU A 126 14.47 3.85 -4.50
N HIS A 127 15.64 3.53 -5.06
CA HIS A 127 16.46 2.42 -4.59
C HIS A 127 16.90 2.56 -3.13
N TYR A 128 17.10 3.77 -2.61
CA TYR A 128 17.46 3.96 -1.20
C TYR A 128 16.38 3.45 -0.25
N TYR A 129 15.12 3.71 -0.57
CA TYR A 129 13.98 3.26 0.23
C TYR A 129 13.80 1.74 0.16
N ILE A 130 13.92 1.17 -1.04
CA ILE A 130 13.73 -0.26 -1.25
C ILE A 130 14.87 -1.06 -0.59
N ILE A 131 16.12 -0.64 -0.78
CA ILE A 131 17.26 -1.29 -0.12
C ILE A 131 17.13 -1.18 1.40
N GLY A 132 16.87 0.01 1.93
CA GLY A 132 16.71 0.22 3.37
C GLY A 132 15.56 -0.59 3.97
N GLY A 133 14.41 -0.62 3.30
CA GLY A 133 13.26 -1.40 3.74
C GLY A 133 13.52 -2.91 3.68
N TYR A 134 14.20 -3.42 2.65
CA TYR A 134 14.58 -4.83 2.61
C TYR A 134 15.62 -5.22 3.66
N VAL A 135 16.60 -4.35 3.95
CA VAL A 135 17.53 -4.57 5.07
C VAL A 135 16.74 -4.72 6.37
N LEU A 136 15.76 -3.84 6.60
CA LEU A 136 14.90 -3.92 7.77
C LEU A 136 14.03 -5.20 7.79
N VAL A 137 13.48 -5.61 6.64
CA VAL A 137 12.75 -6.88 6.48
C VAL A 137 13.64 -8.08 6.82
N LEU A 138 14.90 -8.11 6.36
CA LEU A 138 15.85 -9.17 6.65
C LEU A 138 16.17 -9.24 8.15
N ILE A 139 16.39 -8.08 8.79
CA ILE A 139 16.59 -8.00 10.24
C ILE A 139 15.36 -8.54 10.97
N GLN A 140 14.15 -8.05 10.63
CA GLN A 140 12.91 -8.52 11.27
C GLN A 140 12.68 -10.02 11.06
N THR A 141 13.02 -10.56 9.88
CA THR A 141 12.91 -11.99 9.57
C THR A 141 13.72 -12.84 10.55
N GLY A 142 14.89 -12.36 11.00
CA GLY A 142 15.71 -13.03 12.00
C GLY A 142 15.10 -13.10 13.39
N PHE A 143 14.20 -12.17 13.73
CA PHE A 143 13.53 -12.08 15.04
C PHE A 143 12.05 -12.52 15.03
N ALA A 144 11.44 -12.67 13.85
CA ALA A 144 10.03 -12.99 13.73
C ALA A 144 9.74 -14.49 13.95
N PRO A 145 8.55 -14.84 14.47
CA PRO A 145 8.12 -16.23 14.58
C PRO A 145 8.07 -16.91 13.22
N ARG A 146 8.61 -18.13 13.13
CA ARG A 146 8.68 -18.88 11.85
C ARG A 146 7.33 -19.08 11.18
N ALA A 147 6.25 -19.15 11.96
CA ALA A 147 4.89 -19.30 11.45
C ALA A 147 4.36 -18.06 10.71
N ILE A 148 4.89 -16.86 11.00
CA ILE A 148 4.42 -15.59 10.43
C ILE A 148 5.22 -15.20 9.19
N ILE A 149 6.49 -15.60 9.10
CA ILE A 149 7.37 -15.18 8.00
C ILE A 149 6.72 -15.46 6.63
N PRO A 150 6.22 -16.68 6.32
CA PRO A 150 5.58 -16.92 5.01
C PRO A 150 4.37 -16.01 4.77
N LEU A 151 3.55 -15.79 5.81
CA LEU A 151 2.38 -14.93 5.74
C LEU A 151 2.74 -13.46 5.50
N ALA A 152 3.81 -12.96 6.12
CA ALA A 152 4.29 -11.60 5.92
C ALA A 152 4.76 -11.35 4.49
N TYR A 153 5.51 -12.30 3.92
CA TYR A 153 5.98 -12.20 2.53
C TYR A 153 4.83 -12.38 1.51
N ASP A 154 3.83 -13.20 1.81
CA ASP A 154 2.63 -13.34 0.98
C ASP A 154 1.72 -12.10 1.05
N SER A 155 1.67 -11.44 2.21
CA SER A 155 0.86 -10.22 2.42
C SER A 155 1.25 -9.10 1.45
N GLY A 156 2.53 -8.99 1.08
CA GLY A 156 2.99 -8.04 0.06
C GLY A 156 2.39 -8.32 -1.32
N GLY A 157 2.27 -9.59 -1.73
CA GLY A 157 1.64 -9.99 -2.98
C GLY A 157 0.12 -9.80 -2.96
N VAL A 158 -0.51 -10.08 -1.82
CA VAL A 158 -1.94 -9.86 -1.57
C VAL A 158 -2.32 -8.39 -1.73
N THR A 159 -1.50 -7.47 -1.24
CA THR A 159 -1.76 -6.02 -1.37
C THR A 159 -1.52 -5.47 -2.77
N THR A 160 -0.92 -6.27 -3.65
CA THR A 160 -0.79 -5.97 -5.08
C THR A 160 -1.91 -6.60 -5.92
N SER A 161 -3.06 -6.90 -5.33
CA SER A 161 -4.18 -7.48 -6.06
C SER A 161 -5.13 -6.44 -6.65
N THR A 162 -6.31 -6.90 -7.04
CA THR A 162 -7.18 -6.26 -8.02
C THR A 162 -7.63 -4.86 -7.59
N VAL A 163 -7.91 -4.60 -6.32
CA VAL A 163 -8.45 -3.29 -5.89
C VAL A 163 -7.33 -2.27 -5.68
N THR A 164 -6.27 -2.69 -4.99
CA THR A 164 -5.24 -1.76 -4.47
C THR A 164 -4.30 -1.26 -5.57
N VAL A 165 -3.82 -2.12 -6.49
CA VAL A 165 -2.84 -1.71 -7.51
C VAL A 165 -3.33 -0.64 -8.46
N PRO A 166 -4.52 -0.76 -9.09
CA PRO A 166 -4.97 0.26 -10.02
C PRO A 166 -5.10 1.63 -9.34
N LEU A 167 -5.61 1.68 -8.09
CA LEU A 167 -5.73 2.95 -7.37
C LEU A 167 -4.36 3.53 -7.02
N VAL A 168 -3.44 2.71 -6.51
CA VAL A 168 -2.06 3.11 -6.18
C VAL A 168 -1.34 3.62 -7.42
N ALA A 169 -1.50 2.94 -8.56
CA ALA A 169 -0.94 3.36 -9.83
C ALA A 169 -1.54 4.68 -10.30
N ALA A 170 -2.87 4.87 -10.17
CA ALA A 170 -3.51 6.13 -10.54
C ALA A 170 -3.08 7.31 -9.67
N LEU A 171 -2.95 7.10 -8.36
CA LEU A 171 -2.40 8.09 -7.43
C LEU A 171 -0.96 8.44 -7.80
N GLY A 172 -0.12 7.42 -8.02
CA GLY A 172 1.28 7.59 -8.40
C GLY A 172 1.44 8.32 -9.73
N LEU A 173 0.70 7.92 -10.77
CA LEU A 173 0.69 8.59 -12.07
C LEU A 173 0.16 10.02 -11.96
N GLY A 174 -0.90 10.26 -11.18
CA GLY A 174 -1.44 11.59 -10.95
C GLY A 174 -0.40 12.51 -10.34
N LEU A 175 0.16 12.15 -9.19
CA LEU A 175 1.18 12.95 -8.49
C LEU A 175 2.42 13.22 -9.36
N SER A 176 2.93 12.20 -10.05
CA SER A 176 4.11 12.34 -10.90
C SER A 176 3.86 13.10 -12.22
N SER A 177 2.59 13.24 -12.66
CA SER A 177 2.26 14.03 -13.86
C SER A 177 2.09 15.52 -13.54
N HIS A 178 1.69 15.86 -12.31
CA HIS A 178 1.45 17.25 -11.88
C HIS A 178 2.66 17.89 -11.18
N ILE A 179 3.62 17.09 -10.71
CA ILE A 179 4.84 17.61 -10.08
C ILE A 179 5.95 17.78 -11.14
N PRO A 180 6.47 18.99 -11.36
CA PRO A 180 7.52 19.24 -12.35
C PRO A 180 8.77 18.39 -12.12
N GLY A 181 9.36 17.89 -13.21
CA GLY A 181 10.60 17.10 -13.17
C GLY A 181 10.43 15.65 -12.71
N ARG A 182 9.18 15.14 -12.65
CA ARG A 182 8.88 13.74 -12.34
C ARG A 182 8.50 12.94 -13.58
N SER A 183 8.84 11.66 -13.54
CA SER A 183 8.52 10.68 -14.58
C SER A 183 7.39 9.78 -14.11
N PRO A 184 6.23 9.77 -14.77
CA PRO A 184 5.14 8.86 -14.40
C PRO A 184 5.53 7.38 -14.44
N LEU A 185 6.43 7.01 -15.35
CA LEU A 185 6.93 5.65 -15.47
C LEU A 185 7.81 5.22 -14.29
N ILE A 186 8.77 6.05 -13.90
CA ILE A 186 9.73 5.68 -12.84
C ILE A 186 9.16 6.02 -11.47
N ASP A 187 8.60 7.22 -11.33
CA ASP A 187 8.15 7.75 -10.05
C ASP A 187 6.76 7.26 -9.66
N GLY A 188 5.83 7.20 -10.63
CA GLY A 188 4.46 6.76 -10.41
C GLY A 188 4.35 5.26 -10.12
N PHE A 189 4.91 4.40 -10.98
CA PHE A 189 4.88 2.95 -10.75
C PHE A 189 5.68 2.50 -9.52
N GLY A 190 6.70 3.26 -9.12
CA GLY A 190 7.49 3.00 -7.92
C GLY A 190 6.65 2.94 -6.63
N LEU A 191 5.46 3.54 -6.60
CA LEU A 191 4.52 3.48 -5.47
C LEU A 191 4.07 2.04 -5.15
N ILE A 192 3.99 1.18 -6.16
CA ILE A 192 3.59 -0.23 -6.00
C ILE A 192 4.61 -0.99 -5.15
N ALA A 193 5.91 -0.67 -5.30
CA ALA A 193 6.96 -1.31 -4.50
C ALA A 193 6.80 -1.01 -3.01
N PHE A 194 6.41 0.21 -2.65
CA PHE A 194 6.11 0.58 -1.27
C PHE A 194 4.87 -0.14 -0.74
N ALA A 195 3.82 -0.25 -1.56
CA ALA A 195 2.60 -0.96 -1.19
C ALA A 195 2.86 -2.44 -0.88
N SER A 196 3.87 -3.07 -1.51
CA SER A 196 4.24 -4.47 -1.22
C SER A 196 5.21 -4.61 -0.02
N LEU A 197 6.18 -3.70 0.11
CA LEU A 197 7.26 -3.82 1.10
C LEU A 197 6.78 -3.53 2.54
N PHE A 198 5.96 -2.51 2.73
CA PHE A 198 5.54 -2.10 4.07
C PHE A 198 4.63 -3.09 4.80
N PRO A 199 3.68 -3.78 4.14
CA PRO A 199 2.94 -4.88 4.73
C PRO A 199 3.82 -5.98 5.32
N MET A 200 4.94 -6.32 4.65
CA MET A 200 5.88 -7.32 5.18
C MET A 200 6.39 -6.89 6.56
N MET A 201 6.81 -5.62 6.66
CA MET A 201 7.33 -5.03 7.90
C MET A 201 6.25 -4.94 8.99
N THR A 202 5.04 -4.49 8.66
CA THR A 202 3.99 -4.31 9.67
C THR A 202 3.39 -5.64 10.13
N VAL A 203 3.30 -6.66 9.29
CA VAL A 203 2.85 -8.00 9.67
C VAL A 203 3.85 -8.69 10.60
N MET A 204 5.15 -8.60 10.30
CA MET A 204 6.20 -9.12 11.19
C MET A 204 6.20 -8.37 12.53
N ALA A 205 6.10 -7.04 12.52
CA ALA A 205 6.00 -6.25 13.74
C ALA A 205 4.76 -6.63 14.56
N TYR A 206 3.58 -6.77 13.92
CA TYR A 206 2.35 -7.20 14.57
C TYR A 206 2.50 -8.55 15.28
N ALA A 207 3.15 -9.52 14.62
CA ALA A 207 3.39 -10.82 15.22
C ALA A 207 4.33 -10.78 16.42
N GLN A 208 5.45 -10.05 16.30
CA GLN A 208 6.40 -9.88 17.41
C GLN A 208 5.72 -9.22 18.62
N LEU A 209 4.89 -8.20 18.38
CA LEU A 209 4.07 -7.55 19.41
C LEU A 209 3.05 -8.53 20.01
N SER A 210 2.37 -9.33 19.20
CA SER A 210 1.37 -10.30 19.66
C SER A 210 1.98 -11.37 20.57
N GLU A 211 3.12 -11.95 20.16
CA GLU A 211 3.83 -12.98 20.93
C GLU A 211 4.38 -12.40 22.25
N TRP A 212 4.93 -11.19 22.22
CA TRP A 212 5.40 -10.51 23.42
C TRP A 212 4.29 -10.26 24.44
N HIS A 213 3.09 -9.86 23.99
CA HIS A 213 1.93 -9.71 24.87
C HIS A 213 1.45 -11.06 25.43
N ALA A 214 1.45 -12.11 24.61
CA ALA A 214 1.06 -13.46 25.05
C ALA A 214 2.00 -14.00 26.14
N GLY A 215 3.31 -13.86 25.94
CA GLY A 215 4.33 -14.30 26.91
C GLY A 215 4.27 -13.54 28.25
N ARG A 216 3.82 -12.29 28.26
CA ARG A 216 3.58 -11.52 29.49
C ARG A 216 2.33 -11.97 30.25
N ARG A 217 1.29 -12.41 29.53
CA ARG A 217 0.04 -12.89 30.14
C ARG A 217 0.20 -14.25 30.81
N GLN A 218 1.07 -15.11 30.30
CA GLN A 218 1.41 -16.40 30.93
C GLN A 218 2.31 -16.29 32.17
N ARG A 219 2.98 -15.15 32.36
CA ARG A 219 3.84 -14.87 33.53
C ARG A 219 3.10 -14.19 34.71
N ARG A 220 1.84 -13.82 34.51
CA ARG A 220 0.94 -13.29 35.56
C ARG A 220 -0.06 -14.38 35.95
#